data_AF-D3Q9Y0-F1
#
_entry.id   AF-D3Q9Y0-F1
#
_cell.length_a   1.000
_cell.length_b   1.000
_cell.length_c   1.000
_cell.angle_alpha   90.00
_cell.angle_beta   90.00
_cell.angle_gamma   90.00
#
_symmetry.space_group_name_H-M   'P 1'
#
loop_
_entity.id
_entity.type
_entity.pdbx_description
1 polymer ?
#
loop_
_entity_poly.entity_id
_entity_poly.type
_entity_poly.pdbx_seq_one_letter_code
_entity_poly.pdbx_strand_id
1 'polypeptide(L)'
;MVTYLVIFGIGVAILWGVGWSWLGRTERSRWWVDTLSGRQVVLGIAPGLGGLVTSGGILAIVKTAAAPLFDMTALLLALPMLASILVELAGIVGFLPKWWGPKWYREKIKTERKPPRYGI
;
A
#
# COMPACT_ATOMS: atom_id res chain seq x y z
N MET A 1 -0.61 -8.05 24.45
CA MET A 1 -0.67 -6.59 24.23
C MET A 1 0.56 -6.04 23.50
N VAL A 2 1.79 -6.28 24.00
CA VAL A 2 3.04 -5.86 23.34
C VAL A 2 3.15 -6.34 21.88
N THR A 3 2.83 -7.61 21.61
CA THR A 3 2.87 -8.19 20.25
C THR A 3 1.97 -7.46 19.25
N TYR A 4 0.77 -7.02 19.68
CA TYR A 4 -0.17 -6.33 18.79
C TYR A 4 0.25 -4.90 18.47
N LEU A 5 0.92 -4.24 19.42
CA LEU A 5 1.54 -2.93 19.19
C LEU A 5 2.69 -3.02 18.20
N VAL A 6 3.49 -4.08 18.27
CA VAL A 6 4.56 -4.35 17.30
C VAL A 6 3.97 -4.58 15.91
N ILE A 7 2.95 -5.43 15.78
CA ILE A 7 2.26 -5.69 14.51
C ILE A 7 1.70 -4.38 13.93
N PHE A 8 0.99 -3.59 14.73
CA PHE A 8 0.48 -2.29 14.31
C PHE A 8 1.61 -1.34 13.87
N GLY A 9 2.70 -1.25 14.65
CA GLY A 9 3.86 -0.42 14.32
C GLY A 9 4.53 -0.81 13.00
N ILE A 10 4.62 -2.11 12.70
CA ILE A 10 5.13 -2.61 11.43
C ILE A 10 4.20 -2.19 10.28
N GLY A 11 2.88 -2.35 10.45
CA GLY A 11 1.90 -1.92 9.45
C GLY A 11 1.99 -0.42 9.14
N VAL A 12 2.09 0.42 10.18
CA VAL A 12 2.26 1.87 10.04
C VAL A 12 3.58 2.21 9.35
N ALA A 13 4.69 1.54 9.71
CA ALA A 13 5.98 1.76 9.06
C ALA A 13 5.95 1.42 7.56
N ILE A 14 5.27 0.33 7.18
CA ILE A 14 5.06 -0.06 5.78
C ILE A 14 4.24 1.03 5.06
N LEU A 15 3.09 1.43 5.60
CA LEU A 15 2.24 2.46 5.01
C LEU A 15 2.97 3.81 4.89
N TRP A 16 3.77 4.15 5.89
CA TRP A 16 4.60 5.36 5.88
C TRP A 16 5.66 5.30 4.77
N GLY A 17 6.36 4.17 4.63
CA GLY A 17 7.34 3.95 3.56
C GLY A 17 6.71 4.02 2.16
N VAL A 18 5.51 3.44 2.00
CA VAL A 18 4.72 3.54 0.77
C VAL A 18 4.31 4.98 0.50
N GLY A 19 3.77 5.68 1.50
CA GLY A 19 3.38 7.09 1.40
C GLY A 19 4.54 7.99 1.02
N TRP A 20 5.70 7.79 1.66
CA TRP A 20 6.94 8.50 1.33
C TRP A 20 7.39 8.27 -0.12
N SER A 21 7.32 7.02 -0.57
CA SER A 21 7.66 6.64 -1.95
C SER A 21 6.64 7.19 -2.96
N TRP A 22 5.35 7.24 -2.59
CA TRP A 22 4.27 7.80 -3.39
C TRP A 22 4.37 9.32 -3.56
N LEU A 23 4.78 10.04 -2.51
CA LEU A 23 5.01 11.48 -2.58
C LEU A 23 6.15 11.81 -3.54
N GLY A 24 7.13 10.91 -3.72
CA GLY A 24 8.12 10.99 -4.79
C GLY A 24 8.96 12.26 -4.80
N ARG A 25 9.13 12.92 -3.65
CA ARG A 25 9.81 14.23 -3.54
C ARG A 25 11.30 14.16 -3.85
N THR A 26 11.95 12.99 -3.77
CA THR A 26 13.39 12.81 -4.03
C THR A 26 13.67 11.54 -4.84
N GLU A 27 14.85 11.40 -5.44
CA GLU A 27 15.31 10.12 -6.02
C GLU A 27 15.50 9.05 -4.94
N ARG A 28 16.01 9.45 -3.76
CA ARG A 28 16.14 8.55 -2.60
C ARG A 28 14.82 7.99 -2.10
N SER A 29 13.67 8.63 -2.35
CA SER A 29 12.37 8.03 -2.02
C SER A 29 11.91 7.00 -3.05
N ARG A 30 12.58 6.94 -4.21
CA ARG A 30 12.18 6.14 -5.39
C ARG A 30 13.20 5.09 -5.81
N TRP A 31 14.41 5.12 -5.26
CA TRP A 31 15.55 4.27 -5.68
C TRP A 31 15.22 2.79 -5.77
N TRP A 32 14.45 2.25 -4.82
CA TRP A 32 14.07 0.84 -4.77
C TRP A 32 12.90 0.49 -5.69
N VAL A 33 12.17 1.50 -6.18
CA VAL A 33 10.96 1.40 -7.01
C VAL A 33 11.30 1.45 -8.51
N ASP A 34 12.55 1.73 -8.87
CA ASP A 34 12.94 1.79 -10.28
C ASP A 34 13.02 0.42 -10.96
N THR A 35 13.06 -0.66 -10.19
CA THR A 35 12.97 -2.06 -10.65
C THR A 35 11.53 -2.49 -10.93
N LEU A 36 11.32 -3.45 -11.85
CA LEU A 36 10.00 -4.00 -12.18
C LEU A 36 9.28 -4.58 -10.95
N SER A 37 10.01 -5.31 -10.11
CA SER A 37 9.52 -5.84 -8.83
C SER A 37 9.18 -4.72 -7.84
N GLY A 38 10.05 -3.71 -7.71
CA GLY A 38 9.81 -2.55 -6.85
C GLY A 38 8.54 -1.78 -7.22
N ARG A 39 8.25 -1.62 -8.51
CA ARG A 39 7.00 -0.99 -9.00
C ARG A 39 5.77 -1.76 -8.52
N GLN A 40 5.73 -3.08 -8.69
CA GLN A 40 4.59 -3.90 -8.25
C GLN A 40 4.43 -3.87 -6.72
N VAL A 41 5.54 -3.89 -5.99
CA VAL A 41 5.52 -3.84 -4.52
C VAL A 41 4.95 -2.51 -4.02
N VAL A 42 5.39 -1.36 -4.55
CA VAL A 42 4.88 -0.04 -4.13
C VAL A 42 3.43 0.20 -4.52
N LEU A 43 3.00 -0.35 -5.66
CA LEU A 43 1.69 -0.04 -6.21
C LEU A 43 0.56 -0.87 -5.61
N GLY A 44 0.85 -2.10 -5.16
CA GLY A 44 -0.18 -3.00 -4.66
C GLY A 44 0.21 -3.72 -3.37
N ILE A 45 1.32 -4.45 -3.37
CA ILE A 45 1.65 -5.38 -2.28
C ILE A 45 1.90 -4.64 -0.96
N ALA A 46 2.72 -3.61 -0.96
CA ALA A 46 3.05 -2.86 0.26
C ALA A 46 1.85 -2.04 0.81
N PRO A 47 1.06 -1.31 0.00
CA PRO A 47 -0.15 -0.67 0.52
C PRO A 47 -1.20 -1.67 1.02
N GLY A 48 -1.37 -2.82 0.34
CA GLY A 48 -2.26 -3.90 0.75
C GLY A 48 -1.84 -4.55 2.07
N LEU A 49 -0.59 -5.03 2.15
CA LEU A 49 -0.02 -5.60 3.38
C LEU A 49 0.00 -4.60 4.53
N GLY A 50 0.40 -3.35 4.26
CA GLY A 50 0.41 -2.30 5.28
C GLY A 50 -0.98 -2.05 5.86
N GLY A 51 -2.00 -1.98 5.00
CA GLY A 51 -3.39 -1.83 5.43
C GLY A 51 -3.91 -3.04 6.21
N LEU A 52 -3.66 -4.26 5.72
CA LEU A 52 -4.03 -5.51 6.40
C LEU A 52 -3.40 -5.64 7.78
N VAL A 53 -2.10 -5.43 7.87
CA VAL A 53 -1.33 -5.55 9.12
C VAL A 53 -1.76 -4.48 10.13
N THR A 54 -2.00 -3.24 9.66
CA THR A 54 -2.45 -2.14 10.51
C THR A 54 -3.86 -2.40 11.04
N SER A 55 -4.82 -2.71 10.17
CA SER A 55 -6.21 -2.98 10.55
C SER A 55 -6.33 -4.22 11.43
N GLY A 56 -5.58 -5.29 11.13
CA GLY A 56 -5.51 -6.48 11.97
C GLY A 56 -4.90 -6.21 13.36
N GLY A 57 -3.86 -5.37 13.43
CA GLY A 57 -3.28 -4.91 14.69
C GLY A 57 -4.27 -4.12 15.55
N ILE A 58 -5.00 -3.17 14.94
CA ILE A 58 -6.06 -2.42 15.64
C ILE A 58 -7.15 -3.36 16.14
N LEU A 59 -7.65 -4.27 15.29
CA LEU A 59 -8.70 -5.21 15.65
C LEU A 59 -8.28 -6.08 16.85
N ALA A 60 -7.04 -6.55 16.88
CA ALA A 60 -6.50 -7.35 17.97
C ALA A 60 -6.38 -6.54 19.28
N ILE A 61 -5.94 -5.28 19.22
CA ILE A 61 -5.88 -4.39 20.38
C ILE A 61 -7.28 -4.13 20.93
N VAL A 62 -8.24 -3.76 20.06
CA VAL A 62 -9.63 -3.47 20.45
C VAL A 62 -10.30 -4.69 21.08
N LYS A 63 -10.12 -5.89 20.51
CA LYS A 63 -10.61 -7.15 21.09
C LYS A 63 -10.16 -7.35 22.53
N THR A 64 -8.89 -7.01 22.82
CA THR A 64 -8.33 -7.18 24.16
C THR A 64 -8.71 -6.09 25.15
N ALA A 65 -9.05 -4.89 24.68
CA ALA A 65 -9.30 -3.72 25.54
C ALA A 65 -10.80 -3.44 25.78
N ALA A 66 -11.68 -3.77 24.83
CA ALA A 66 -13.10 -3.43 24.90
C ALA A 66 -13.97 -4.51 24.23
N ALA A 67 -14.12 -5.66 24.91
CA ALA A 67 -14.95 -6.77 24.45
C ALA A 67 -16.41 -6.41 24.05
N PRO A 68 -17.14 -5.50 24.73
CA PRO A 68 -18.53 -5.20 24.36
C PRO A 68 -18.69 -4.26 23.15
N LEU A 69 -17.63 -3.56 22.71
CA LEU A 69 -17.67 -2.68 21.52
C LEU A 69 -17.21 -3.40 20.23
N PHE A 70 -16.85 -4.67 20.34
CA PHE A 70 -16.16 -5.43 19.30
C PHE A 70 -16.99 -5.54 18.01
N ASP A 71 -18.32 -5.67 18.09
CA ASP A 71 -19.15 -5.85 16.90
C ASP A 71 -19.19 -4.61 15.99
N MET A 72 -19.28 -3.41 16.57
CA MET A 72 -19.26 -2.17 15.78
C MET A 72 -17.86 -1.83 15.25
N THR A 73 -16.82 -2.06 16.05
CA THR A 73 -15.44 -1.79 15.61
C THR A 73 -14.94 -2.79 14.59
N ALA A 74 -15.34 -4.06 14.69
CA ALA A 74 -15.05 -5.06 13.67
C ALA A 74 -15.68 -4.69 12.33
N LEU A 75 -16.92 -4.19 12.33
CA LEU A 75 -17.58 -3.73 11.10
C LEU A 75 -16.87 -2.53 10.45
N LEU A 76 -16.46 -1.54 11.27
CA LEU A 76 -15.74 -0.36 10.80
C LEU A 76 -14.35 -0.68 10.25
N LEU A 77 -13.68 -1.70 10.80
CA LEU A 77 -12.34 -2.14 10.37
C LEU A 77 -12.38 -3.17 9.23
N ALA A 78 -13.52 -3.83 9.02
CA ALA A 78 -13.71 -4.77 7.91
C ALA A 78 -13.58 -4.09 6.55
N LEU A 79 -14.08 -2.86 6.40
CA LEU A 79 -14.01 -2.10 5.14
C LEU A 79 -12.55 -1.77 4.74
N PRO A 80 -11.70 -1.17 5.61
CA PRO A 80 -10.27 -1.01 5.34
C PRO A 80 -9.53 -2.33 5.07
N MET A 81 -9.84 -3.40 5.81
CA MET A 81 -9.25 -4.73 5.55
C MET A 81 -9.60 -5.24 4.16
N LEU A 82 -10.89 -5.21 3.79
CA LEU A 82 -11.35 -5.64 2.46
C LEU A 82 -10.72 -4.80 1.35
N ALA A 83 -10.66 -3.48 1.52
CA ALA A 83 -9.97 -2.59 0.58
C ALA A 83 -8.49 -2.96 0.44
N SER A 84 -7.82 -3.30 1.54
CA SER A 84 -6.41 -3.70 1.56
C SER A 84 -6.18 -5.02 0.82
N ILE A 85 -7.05 -6.02 1.04
CA ILE A 85 -7.04 -7.29 0.32
C ILE A 85 -7.24 -7.07 -1.18
N LEU A 86 -8.20 -6.23 -1.56
CA LEU A 86 -8.47 -5.93 -2.97
C LEU A 86 -7.28 -5.24 -3.65
N VAL A 87 -6.62 -4.30 -2.95
CA VAL A 87 -5.41 -3.64 -3.45
C VAL A 87 -4.26 -4.63 -3.59
N GLU A 88 -4.12 -5.57 -2.67
CA GLU A 88 -3.09 -6.61 -2.72
C GLU A 88 -3.33 -7.58 -3.89
N LEU A 89 -4.56 -8.07 -4.04
CA LEU A 89 -4.95 -8.93 -5.16
C LEU A 89 -4.77 -8.23 -6.51
N ALA A 90 -5.18 -6.96 -6.61
CA ALA A 90 -4.98 -6.18 -7.82
C ALA A 90 -3.49 -5.95 -8.11
N GLY A 91 -2.66 -5.79 -7.07
CA GLY A 91 -1.21 -5.72 -7.16
C GLY A 91 -0.57 -6.99 -7.70
N ILE A 92 -0.95 -8.14 -7.16
CA ILE A 92 -0.43 -9.47 -7.55
C ILE A 92 -0.83 -9.81 -8.99
N VAL A 93 -2.09 -9.56 -9.36
CA VAL A 93 -2.62 -9.88 -10.69
C VAL A 93 -2.23 -8.82 -11.74
N GLY A 94 -1.58 -7.72 -11.32
CA GLY A 94 -1.22 -6.62 -12.21
C GLY A 94 -2.44 -5.86 -12.77
N PHE A 95 -3.59 -5.99 -12.13
CA PHE A 95 -4.87 -5.42 -12.54
C PHE A 95 -5.11 -4.00 -12.00
N LEU A 96 -4.05 -3.37 -11.45
CA LEU A 96 -4.16 -2.03 -10.91
C LEU A 96 -4.57 -1.02 -12.01
N PRO A 97 -5.53 -0.12 -11.73
CA PRO A 97 -5.97 0.86 -12.70
C PRO A 97 -4.81 1.72 -13.22
N LYS A 98 -4.85 2.15 -14.48
CA LYS A 98 -3.79 3.02 -15.06
C LYS A 98 -3.68 4.38 -14.36
N TRP A 99 -4.73 4.80 -13.64
CA TRP A 99 -4.74 6.01 -12.82
C TRP A 99 -4.26 5.77 -11.39
N TRP A 100 -4.10 4.51 -10.97
CA TRP A 100 -3.60 4.11 -9.67
C TRP A 100 -2.08 4.27 -9.58
N GLY A 101 -1.61 4.68 -8.41
CA GLY A 101 -0.21 4.96 -8.16
C GLY A 101 0.17 6.44 -8.30
N PRO A 102 1.43 6.76 -7.99
CA PRO A 102 1.87 8.12 -7.77
C PRO A 102 2.08 8.87 -9.08
N LYS A 103 2.07 10.21 -9.00
CA LYS A 103 2.18 11.09 -10.18
C LYS A 103 3.42 10.77 -11.03
N TRP A 104 4.57 10.56 -10.37
CA TRP A 104 5.82 10.22 -11.05
C TRP A 104 5.76 8.88 -11.81
N TYR A 105 5.03 7.88 -11.31
CA TYR A 105 4.87 6.59 -11.97
C TYR A 105 4.03 6.73 -13.24
N ARG A 106 2.93 7.49 -13.15
CA ARG A 106 2.05 7.79 -14.28
C ARG A 106 2.77 8.60 -15.36
N GLU A 107 3.65 9.50 -14.98
CA GLU A 107 4.51 10.25 -15.92
C GLU A 107 5.52 9.34 -16.62
N LYS A 108 6.17 8.41 -15.88
CA LYS A 108 7.13 7.45 -16.44
C LYS A 108 6.48 6.52 -17.49
N ILE A 109 5.28 5.99 -17.21
CA ILE A 109 4.52 5.18 -18.18
C ILE A 109 4.19 5.97 -19.46
N LYS A 110 3.84 7.26 -19.33
CA LYS A 110 3.56 8.11 -20.49
C LYS A 110 4.80 8.31 -21.37
N THR A 111 5.98 8.36 -20.77
CA THR A 111 7.25 8.51 -21.49
C THR A 111 7.68 7.19 -22.15
N GLU A 112 7.54 6.06 -21.47
CA GLU A 112 7.87 4.72 -22.01
C GLU A 112 6.95 4.32 -23.19
N ARG A 113 5.73 4.86 -23.27
CA ARG A 113 4.79 4.60 -24.39
C ARG A 113 4.96 5.52 -25.60
N LYS A 114 5.75 6.58 -25.51
CA LYS A 114 6.06 7.36 -26.70
C LYS A 114 7.01 6.51 -27.54
N PRO A 115 6.65 6.14 -28.78
CA PRO A 115 7.61 5.47 -29.65
C PRO A 115 8.85 6.36 -29.73
N PRO A 116 10.06 5.78 -29.80
CA PRO A 116 11.24 6.56 -30.09
C PRO A 116 10.90 7.40 -31.31
N ARG A 117 11.00 8.73 -31.18
CA ARG A 117 11.06 9.60 -32.35
C ARG A 117 12.33 9.17 -33.05
N TYR A 118 12.23 8.21 -33.96
CA TYR A 118 13.15 8.10 -35.07
C TYR A 118 12.98 9.43 -35.81
N GLY A 119 13.83 10.38 -35.42
CA GLY A 119 14.02 11.60 -36.16
C GLY A 119 14.85 11.22 -37.36
N ILE A 120 14.28 11.50 -38.54
CA ILE A 120 14.88 11.44 -39.87
C ILE A 120 14.89 10.03 -40.47
#